data_AF-I6US93-F1
#
_entry.id   AF-I6US93-F1
#
_cell.length_a   1.000
_cell.length_b   1.000
_cell.length_c   1.000
_cell.angle_alpha   90.00
_cell.angle_beta   90.00
_cell.angle_gamma   90.00
#
_symmetry.space_group_name_H-M   'P 1'
#
loop_
_entity.id
_entity.type
_entity.pdbx_description
1 polymer ?
#
loop_
_entity_poly.entity_id
_entity_poly.type
_entity_poly.pdbx_seq_one_letter_code
_entity_poly.pdbx_strand_id
1 'polypeptide(L)'
;MMLRKKTKQLISSILILVLLLSLFPAALAAEGNTREDNFKHLLGNDNVKRPSEAGALQLQEVDGQMTLVDQHGEKIQLRGMSTHGLQWFPEILNDNAYKALSNDWDSNMIRLAMYVGENGYATNPELIKQRVIDGIELAIENDMYVIVDWHVHAPGDPRDPVYAGAKDFFREIAALYPNNPHIIYELANEPSSNNNGGAGIPNNEEGWKAVKEYADPIVEMLRKSGNADDNI
;
A
#
# COMPACT_ATOMS: atom_id res chain seq x y z
N MET A 1 -21.16 71.92 33.91
CA MET A 1 -20.79 70.62 34.52
C MET A 1 -21.46 69.42 33.83
N MET A 2 -22.73 69.52 33.42
CA MET A 2 -23.51 68.43 32.83
C MET A 2 -23.05 67.98 31.42
N LEU A 3 -22.59 68.91 30.57
CA LEU A 3 -22.11 68.62 29.20
C LEU A 3 -20.86 67.70 29.19
N ARG A 4 -19.88 67.98 30.05
CA ARG A 4 -18.65 67.15 30.21
C ARG A 4 -18.96 65.71 30.64
N LYS A 5 -20.04 65.49 31.39
CA LYS A 5 -20.44 64.15 31.87
C LYS A 5 -21.03 63.31 30.72
N LYS A 6 -21.86 63.93 29.86
CA LYS A 6 -22.41 63.29 28.65
C LYS A 6 -21.31 62.96 27.63
N THR A 7 -20.33 63.84 27.43
CA THR A 7 -19.20 63.58 26.52
C THR A 7 -18.34 62.40 27.01
N LYS A 8 -18.07 62.31 28.32
CA LYS A 8 -17.34 61.18 28.90
C LYS A 8 -18.11 59.85 28.76
N GLN A 9 -19.43 59.88 28.97
CA GLN A 9 -20.27 58.70 28.78
C GLN A 9 -20.28 58.24 27.33
N LEU A 10 -20.40 59.16 26.36
CA LEU A 10 -20.37 58.84 24.94
C LEU A 10 -19.03 58.24 24.51
N ILE A 11 -17.91 58.81 24.95
CA ILE A 11 -16.57 58.28 24.68
C ILE A 11 -16.41 56.88 25.28
N SER A 12 -16.89 56.67 26.50
CA SER A 12 -16.85 55.36 27.16
C SER A 12 -17.69 54.31 26.43
N SER A 13 -18.88 54.69 25.94
CA SER A 13 -19.74 53.79 25.15
C SER A 13 -19.11 53.43 23.80
N ILE A 14 -18.45 54.38 23.13
CA ILE A 14 -17.75 54.13 21.87
C ILE A 14 -16.54 53.21 22.10
N LEU A 15 -15.77 53.43 23.16
CA LEU A 15 -14.65 52.57 23.52
C LEU A 15 -15.10 51.14 23.83
N ILE A 16 -16.22 50.97 24.55
CA ILE A 16 -16.80 49.65 24.81
C ILE A 16 -17.27 48.99 23.51
N LEU A 17 -17.91 49.74 22.61
CA LEU A 17 -18.36 49.20 21.33
C LEU A 17 -17.19 48.79 20.43
N VAL A 18 -16.14 49.60 20.36
CA VAL A 18 -14.90 49.29 19.63
C VAL A 18 -14.20 48.08 20.24
N LEU A 19 -14.15 47.98 21.58
CA LEU A 19 -13.60 46.83 22.27
C LEU A 19 -14.42 45.55 21.98
N LEU A 20 -15.75 45.64 22.02
CA LEU A 20 -16.65 44.53 21.69
C LEU A 20 -16.52 44.10 20.23
N LEU A 21 -16.39 45.05 19.29
CA LEU A 21 -16.13 44.76 17.89
C LEU A 21 -14.74 44.16 17.67
N SER A 22 -13.74 44.56 18.47
CA SER A 22 -12.38 43.96 18.43
C SER A 22 -12.31 42.56 19.05
N LEU A 23 -13.31 42.18 19.85
CA LEU A 23 -13.43 40.86 20.46
C LEU A 23 -14.18 39.86 19.56
N PHE A 24 -14.73 40.30 18.41
CA PHE A 24 -15.13 39.40 17.33
C PHE A 24 -13.93 39.27 16.39
N PRO A 25 -13.16 38.16 16.45
CA PRO A 25 -12.13 37.91 15.46
C PRO A 25 -12.80 37.86 14.09
N ALA A 26 -12.01 38.07 13.04
CA ALA A 26 -12.36 37.87 11.64
C ALA A 26 -12.71 36.40 11.29
N ALA A 27 -13.54 35.73 12.10
CA ALA A 27 -14.02 34.37 11.88
C ALA A 27 -14.89 34.27 10.63
N LEU A 28 -15.48 35.38 10.18
CA LEU A 28 -16.21 35.46 8.91
C LEU A 28 -15.30 35.56 7.67
N ALA A 29 -13.98 35.73 7.81
CA ALA A 29 -13.06 35.89 6.68
C ALA A 29 -12.13 34.67 6.46
N ALA A 30 -12.25 33.62 7.28
CA ALA A 30 -11.45 32.39 7.18
C ALA A 30 -12.24 31.19 6.63
N GLU A 31 -13.50 31.38 6.24
CA GLU A 31 -14.26 30.37 5.51
C GLU A 31 -13.91 30.44 4.02
N GLY A 32 -12.77 29.85 3.65
CA GLY A 32 -12.40 29.76 2.24
C GLY A 32 -10.98 29.29 2.03
N ASN A 33 -10.83 27.99 1.79
CA ASN A 33 -9.64 27.35 1.25
C ASN A 33 -8.41 27.45 2.16
N THR A 34 -8.52 26.84 3.34
CA THR A 34 -7.33 26.52 4.11
C THR A 34 -6.51 25.46 3.39
N ARG A 35 -5.20 25.41 3.63
CA ARG A 35 -4.33 24.36 3.08
C ARG A 35 -4.83 22.95 3.44
N GLU A 36 -5.53 22.81 4.57
CA GLU A 36 -6.11 21.55 5.06
C GLU A 36 -7.31 21.07 4.22
N ASP A 37 -8.10 21.97 3.65
CA ASP A 37 -9.24 21.62 2.78
C ASP A 37 -8.81 20.82 1.54
N ASN A 38 -7.59 21.05 1.06
CA ASN A 38 -7.00 20.33 -0.07
C ASN A 38 -6.57 18.90 0.28
N PHE A 39 -6.44 18.56 1.57
CA PHE A 39 -5.96 17.27 2.06
C PHE A 39 -7.01 16.48 2.86
N LYS A 40 -8.29 16.85 2.75
CA LYS A 40 -9.39 16.13 3.40
C LYS A 40 -9.42 14.62 3.13
N HIS A 41 -8.89 14.18 1.99
CA HIS A 41 -8.78 12.75 1.61
C HIS A 41 -7.70 11.98 2.40
N LEU A 42 -6.81 12.67 3.12
CA LEU A 42 -5.85 12.05 4.04
C LEU A 42 -6.49 11.70 5.38
N LEU A 43 -7.66 12.26 5.70
CA LEU A 43 -8.40 12.00 6.92
C LEU A 43 -9.36 10.83 6.71
N GLY A 44 -9.49 9.97 7.72
CA GLY A 44 -10.40 8.82 7.69
C GLY A 44 -9.84 7.57 7.00
N ASN A 45 -10.51 6.45 7.26
CA ASN A 45 -10.14 5.12 6.79
C ASN A 45 -11.35 4.25 6.38
N ASP A 46 -12.50 4.86 6.07
CA ASP A 46 -13.75 4.14 5.76
C ASP A 46 -13.62 3.08 4.65
N ASN A 47 -12.72 3.31 3.68
CA ASN A 47 -12.46 2.38 2.58
C ASN A 47 -11.26 1.44 2.82
N VAL A 48 -10.65 1.47 4.01
CA VAL A 48 -9.48 0.65 4.39
C VAL A 48 -9.97 -0.60 5.12
N LYS A 49 -10.82 -1.38 4.43
CA LYS A 49 -11.49 -2.57 4.97
C LYS A 49 -10.51 -3.74 5.07
N ARG A 50 -10.64 -4.56 6.11
CA ARG A 50 -9.84 -5.77 6.33
C ARG A 50 -10.35 -6.95 5.50
N PRO A 51 -9.56 -8.00 5.25
CA PRO A 51 -10.03 -9.22 4.58
C PRO A 51 -11.29 -9.83 5.20
N SER A 52 -11.43 -9.83 6.52
CA SER A 52 -12.62 -10.35 7.21
C SER A 52 -13.92 -9.61 6.85
N GLU A 53 -13.82 -8.34 6.44
CA GLU A 53 -14.94 -7.50 6.02
C GLU A 53 -15.12 -7.49 4.51
N ALA A 54 -14.02 -7.40 3.77
CA ALA A 54 -13.98 -7.16 2.32
C ALA A 54 -13.93 -8.45 1.48
N GLY A 55 -13.42 -9.56 2.03
CA GLY A 55 -13.27 -10.83 1.32
C GLY A 55 -12.35 -10.75 0.10
N ALA A 56 -12.74 -11.39 -1.01
CA ALA A 56 -11.92 -11.43 -2.22
C ALA A 56 -11.91 -10.08 -2.98
N LEU A 57 -10.72 -9.61 -3.36
CA LEU A 57 -10.52 -8.38 -4.10
C LEU A 57 -10.74 -8.54 -5.61
N GLN A 58 -11.27 -7.50 -6.27
CA GLN A 58 -11.56 -7.50 -7.70
C GLN A 58 -11.22 -6.15 -8.34
N LEU A 59 -11.10 -6.13 -9.67
CA LEU A 59 -11.07 -4.89 -10.45
C LEU A 59 -12.43 -4.65 -11.11
N GLN A 60 -12.99 -3.47 -10.92
CA GLN A 60 -14.24 -3.05 -11.57
C GLN A 60 -14.13 -1.61 -12.09
N GLU A 61 -14.85 -1.31 -13.16
CA GLU A 61 -14.97 0.07 -13.67
C GLU A 61 -16.01 0.82 -12.82
N VAL A 62 -15.58 1.90 -12.16
CA VAL A 62 -16.47 2.81 -11.43
C VAL A 62 -16.20 4.23 -11.91
N ASP A 63 -17.25 4.94 -12.31
CA ASP A 63 -17.17 6.31 -12.84
C ASP A 63 -16.21 6.45 -14.05
N GLY A 64 -16.11 5.41 -14.89
CA GLY A 64 -15.24 5.38 -16.07
C GLY A 64 -13.76 5.10 -15.79
N GLN A 65 -13.43 4.63 -14.57
CA GLN A 65 -12.07 4.26 -14.19
C GLN A 65 -12.05 2.88 -13.56
N MET A 66 -11.10 2.03 -13.98
CA MET A 66 -10.84 0.77 -13.30
C MET A 66 -10.27 1.04 -11.90
N THR A 67 -10.88 0.45 -10.88
CA THR A 67 -10.49 0.59 -9.48
C THR A 67 -10.54 -0.76 -8.77
N LEU A 68 -9.81 -0.85 -7.66
CA LEU A 68 -9.92 -1.97 -6.73
C LEU A 68 -11.24 -1.88 -5.96
N VAL A 69 -11.96 -3.00 -5.90
CA VAL A 69 -13.18 -3.18 -5.12
C VAL A 69 -13.09 -4.46 -4.29
N ASP A 70 -13.93 -4.55 -3.27
CA ASP A 70 -14.09 -5.75 -2.46
C ASP A 70 -15.05 -6.78 -3.11
N GLN A 71 -15.34 -7.88 -2.42
CA GLN A 71 -16.20 -8.95 -2.94
C GLN A 71 -17.66 -8.51 -3.18
N HIS A 72 -18.06 -7.37 -2.62
CA HIS A 72 -19.39 -6.79 -2.75
C HIS A 72 -19.47 -5.72 -3.85
N GLY A 73 -18.34 -5.41 -4.52
CA GLY A 73 -18.25 -4.35 -5.53
C GLY A 73 -18.07 -2.95 -4.95
N GLU A 74 -17.81 -2.83 -3.64
CA GLU A 74 -17.59 -1.55 -2.98
C GLU A 74 -16.11 -1.15 -3.08
N LYS A 75 -15.83 0.12 -3.39
CA LYS A 75 -14.44 0.64 -3.48
C LYS A 75 -13.67 0.32 -2.21
N ILE A 76 -12.41 -0.11 -2.38
CA ILE A 76 -11.50 -0.41 -1.28
C ILE A 76 -10.12 0.20 -1.56
N GLN A 77 -9.43 0.60 -0.50
CA GLN A 77 -8.05 1.06 -0.54
C GLN A 77 -7.21 0.21 0.40
N LEU A 78 -6.11 -0.33 -0.11
CA LEU A 78 -5.11 -1.00 0.73
C LEU A 78 -4.11 0.03 1.25
N ARG A 79 -3.89 0.04 2.56
CA ARG A 79 -2.88 0.88 3.24
C ARG A 79 -2.09 -0.02 4.19
N GLY A 80 -0.77 0.11 4.14
CA GLY A 80 0.09 -0.83 4.83
C GLY A 80 1.57 -0.53 4.67
N MET A 81 2.39 -1.48 5.12
CA MET A 81 3.84 -1.39 5.13
C MET A 81 4.47 -2.48 4.28
N SER A 82 5.65 -2.20 3.73
CA SER A 82 6.53 -3.24 3.20
C SER A 82 7.56 -3.62 4.25
N THR A 83 7.89 -4.91 4.34
CA THR A 83 9.15 -5.31 4.95
C THR A 83 10.30 -4.74 4.12
N HIS A 84 11.47 -4.61 4.74
CA HIS A 84 12.71 -4.60 3.97
C HIS A 84 13.01 -6.03 3.48
N GLY A 85 14.10 -6.21 2.72
CA GLY A 85 14.57 -7.52 2.30
C GLY A 85 14.64 -8.54 3.44
N LEU A 86 13.87 -9.62 3.30
CA LEU A 86 13.71 -10.66 4.33
C LEU A 86 15.02 -11.42 4.63
N GLN A 87 16.02 -11.34 3.77
CA GLN A 87 17.37 -11.85 4.03
C GLN A 87 18.13 -11.02 5.08
N TRP A 88 17.82 -9.72 5.19
CA TRP A 88 18.52 -8.77 6.06
C TRP A 88 17.75 -8.41 7.33
N PHE A 89 16.43 -8.25 7.24
CA PHE A 89 15.59 -7.82 8.37
C PHE A 89 14.44 -8.80 8.66
N PRO A 90 14.71 -10.11 8.86
CA PRO A 90 13.67 -11.11 9.11
C PRO A 90 12.99 -10.97 10.48
N GLU A 91 13.54 -10.16 11.40
CA GLU A 91 13.06 -10.04 12.78
C GLU A 91 11.64 -9.46 12.86
N ILE A 92 11.19 -8.76 11.80
CA ILE A 92 9.83 -8.25 11.68
C ILE A 92 8.78 -9.37 11.58
N LEU A 93 9.19 -10.59 11.19
CA LEU A 93 8.32 -11.76 11.08
C LEU A 93 8.01 -12.34 12.46
N ASN A 94 7.19 -11.62 13.22
CA ASN A 94 6.68 -12.05 14.51
C ASN A 94 5.28 -11.49 14.76
N ASP A 95 4.49 -12.25 15.52
CA ASP A 95 3.08 -11.95 15.80
C ASP A 95 2.86 -10.59 16.47
N ASN A 96 3.73 -10.17 17.40
CA ASN A 96 3.58 -8.87 18.06
C ASN A 96 3.68 -7.70 17.07
N ALA A 97 4.59 -7.77 16.11
CA ALA A 97 4.74 -6.74 15.09
C ALA A 97 3.53 -6.70 14.15
N TYR A 98 3.03 -7.86 13.70
CA TYR A 98 1.86 -7.94 12.83
C TYR A 98 0.59 -7.46 13.54
N LYS A 99 0.42 -7.79 14.83
CA LYS A 99 -0.65 -7.23 15.67
C LYS A 99 -0.59 -5.72 15.79
N ALA A 100 0.61 -5.15 15.93
CA ALA A 100 0.76 -3.70 16.00
C ALA A 100 0.42 -3.03 14.66
N LEU A 101 0.95 -3.55 13.54
CA LEU A 101 0.64 -3.03 12.20
C LEU A 101 -0.87 -3.12 11.90
N SER A 102 -1.47 -4.25 12.22
CA SER A 102 -2.88 -4.50 12.03
C SER A 102 -3.74 -3.61 12.92
N ASN A 103 -3.54 -3.60 14.24
CA ASN A 103 -4.48 -3.00 15.20
C ASN A 103 -4.16 -1.56 15.62
N ASP A 104 -2.88 -1.20 15.75
CA ASP A 104 -2.47 0.14 16.20
C ASP A 104 -2.31 1.09 15.00
N TRP A 105 -1.81 0.58 13.88
CA TRP A 105 -1.57 1.37 12.66
C TRP A 105 -2.73 1.27 11.66
N ASP A 106 -3.75 0.47 11.96
CA ASP A 106 -4.90 0.19 11.08
C ASP A 106 -4.49 -0.20 9.65
N SER A 107 -3.40 -0.96 9.52
CA SER A 107 -3.00 -1.51 8.22
C SER A 107 -3.93 -2.67 7.88
N ASN A 108 -4.48 -2.66 6.66
CA ASN A 108 -5.23 -3.80 6.13
C ASN A 108 -4.40 -4.65 5.16
N MET A 109 -3.13 -4.30 4.94
CA MET A 109 -2.22 -5.04 4.07
C MET A 109 -0.77 -4.96 4.58
N ILE A 110 0.02 -5.99 4.31
CA ILE A 110 1.48 -5.97 4.45
C ILE A 110 2.16 -6.54 3.19
N ARG A 111 3.33 -6.01 2.81
CA ARG A 111 4.12 -6.50 1.68
C ARG A 111 5.39 -7.19 2.15
N LEU A 112 5.66 -8.38 1.61
CA LEU A 112 6.82 -9.21 1.94
C LEU A 112 7.89 -9.12 0.85
N ALA A 113 8.87 -8.24 1.04
CA ALA A 113 9.93 -7.99 0.06
C ALA A 113 10.97 -9.13 0.04
N MET A 114 10.80 -10.09 -0.87
CA MET A 114 11.68 -11.26 -0.99
C MET A 114 12.74 -11.04 -2.08
N TYR A 115 13.88 -10.46 -1.71
CA TYR A 115 15.03 -10.37 -2.62
C TYR A 115 15.46 -11.75 -3.11
N VAL A 116 15.91 -11.79 -4.37
CA VAL A 116 16.38 -13.01 -5.02
C VAL A 116 17.90 -12.98 -5.17
N GLY A 117 18.43 -11.93 -5.78
CA GLY A 117 19.85 -11.59 -5.74
C GLY A 117 20.29 -11.12 -4.35
N GLU A 118 21.47 -10.53 -4.24
CA GLU A 118 21.92 -9.82 -3.01
C GLU A 118 21.79 -10.67 -1.72
N ASN A 119 22.22 -11.93 -1.80
CA ASN A 119 22.14 -12.94 -0.73
C ASN A 119 20.70 -13.35 -0.33
N GLY A 120 19.72 -13.10 -1.20
CA GLY A 120 18.33 -13.51 -1.06
C GLY A 120 18.07 -14.95 -1.54
N TYR A 121 16.89 -15.15 -2.14
CA TYR A 121 16.35 -16.46 -2.52
C TYR A 121 17.31 -17.30 -3.38
N ALA A 122 18.04 -16.71 -4.33
CA ALA A 122 18.97 -17.46 -5.18
C ALA A 122 20.14 -18.08 -4.40
N THR A 123 20.46 -17.57 -3.21
CA THR A 123 21.54 -18.09 -2.36
C THR A 123 21.03 -19.12 -1.35
N ASN A 124 19.85 -18.89 -0.76
CA ASN A 124 19.27 -19.79 0.24
C ASN A 124 17.74 -19.90 0.06
N PRO A 125 17.28 -20.64 -0.97
CA PRO A 125 15.89 -20.62 -1.40
C PRO A 125 14.95 -21.12 -0.31
N GLU A 126 15.31 -22.19 0.40
CA GLU A 126 14.44 -22.77 1.43
C GLU A 126 14.22 -21.83 2.61
N LEU A 127 15.29 -21.22 3.14
CA LEU A 127 15.18 -20.28 4.26
C LEU A 127 14.35 -19.04 3.87
N ILE A 128 14.62 -18.47 2.70
CA ILE A 128 13.97 -17.22 2.27
C ILE A 128 12.50 -17.48 1.89
N LYS A 129 12.18 -18.61 1.26
CA LYS A 129 10.80 -19.04 1.02
C LYS A 129 10.04 -19.28 2.31
N GLN A 130 10.66 -19.96 3.29
CA GLN A 130 10.02 -20.20 4.58
C GLN A 130 9.65 -18.89 5.28
N ARG A 131 10.51 -17.86 5.20
CA ARG A 131 10.20 -16.52 5.74
C ARG A 131 9.00 -15.88 5.07
N VAL A 132 8.81 -16.06 3.77
CA VAL A 132 7.60 -15.59 3.07
C VAL A 132 6.37 -16.35 3.56
N ILE A 133 6.45 -17.68 3.68
CA ILE A 133 5.36 -18.52 4.21
C ILE A 133 4.97 -18.06 5.62
N ASP A 134 5.95 -17.88 6.51
CA ASP A 134 5.72 -17.40 7.88
C ASP A 134 5.03 -16.01 7.86
N GLY A 135 5.44 -15.10 6.97
CA GLY A 135 4.80 -13.80 6.81
C GLY A 135 3.37 -13.86 6.27
N ILE A 136 3.08 -14.80 5.36
CA ILE A 136 1.71 -15.03 4.85
C ILE A 136 0.81 -15.50 5.99
N GLU A 137 1.24 -16.50 6.77
CA GLU A 137 0.47 -17.00 7.91
C GLU A 137 0.21 -15.89 8.94
N LEU A 138 1.24 -15.13 9.30
CA LEU A 138 1.10 -14.01 10.23
C LEU A 138 0.12 -12.94 9.72
N ALA A 139 0.09 -12.65 8.41
CA ALA A 139 -0.84 -11.69 7.83
C ALA A 139 -2.29 -12.19 7.87
N ILE A 140 -2.51 -13.47 7.53
CA ILE A 140 -3.83 -14.11 7.60
C ILE A 140 -4.33 -14.13 9.05
N GLU A 141 -3.49 -14.55 10.00
CA GLU A 141 -3.82 -14.59 11.43
C GLU A 141 -4.15 -13.19 12.00
N ASN A 142 -3.59 -12.13 11.42
CA ASN A 142 -3.78 -10.75 11.84
C ASN A 142 -4.71 -9.94 10.94
N ASP A 143 -5.54 -10.61 10.13
CA ASP A 143 -6.59 -10.00 9.31
C ASP A 143 -6.07 -8.87 8.40
N MET A 144 -5.02 -9.19 7.65
CA MET A 144 -4.42 -8.32 6.63
C MET A 144 -4.28 -9.08 5.30
N TYR A 145 -4.45 -8.36 4.19
CA TYR A 145 -3.95 -8.82 2.89
C TYR A 145 -2.42 -8.89 2.92
N VAL A 146 -1.84 -9.72 2.07
CA VAL A 146 -0.39 -9.89 1.96
C VAL A 146 0.06 -9.84 0.52
N ILE A 147 0.96 -8.92 0.21
CA ILE A 147 1.66 -8.89 -1.09
C ILE A 147 2.88 -9.81 -0.99
N VAL A 148 2.90 -10.86 -1.81
CA VAL A 148 4.05 -11.73 -2.01
C VAL A 148 4.87 -11.18 -3.17
N ASP A 149 5.97 -10.53 -2.83
CA ASP A 149 6.78 -9.79 -3.78
C ASP A 149 8.08 -10.55 -4.13
N TRP A 150 8.15 -10.97 -5.40
CA TRP A 150 9.39 -11.43 -6.01
C TRP A 150 10.26 -10.21 -6.35
N HIS A 151 11.14 -9.87 -5.42
CA HIS A 151 11.77 -8.56 -5.36
C HIS A 151 12.96 -8.44 -6.34
N VAL A 152 12.63 -8.33 -7.63
CA VAL A 152 13.57 -7.97 -8.71
C VAL A 152 14.16 -6.60 -8.42
N HIS A 153 15.48 -6.52 -8.41
CA HIS A 153 16.21 -5.29 -8.09
C HIS A 153 17.59 -5.24 -8.76
N ALA A 154 18.50 -6.14 -8.37
CA ALA A 154 19.85 -6.24 -8.93
C ALA A 154 20.14 -7.68 -9.40
N PRO A 155 20.16 -7.94 -10.71
CA PRO A 155 20.03 -6.98 -11.81
C PRO A 155 18.57 -6.60 -12.11
N GLY A 156 18.36 -5.62 -12.99
CA GLY A 156 17.06 -5.03 -13.27
C GLY A 156 16.23 -5.70 -14.37
N ASP A 157 16.79 -6.67 -15.12
CA ASP A 157 16.01 -7.50 -16.05
C ASP A 157 15.42 -8.70 -15.30
N PRO A 158 14.08 -8.81 -15.17
CA PRO A 158 13.46 -9.94 -14.47
C PRO A 158 13.68 -11.29 -15.18
N ARG A 159 14.16 -11.28 -16.44
CA ARG A 159 14.50 -12.49 -17.20
C ARG A 159 15.92 -12.98 -16.94
N ASP A 160 16.72 -12.25 -16.16
CA ASP A 160 18.09 -12.64 -15.85
C ASP A 160 18.14 -14.04 -15.20
N PRO A 161 19.14 -14.89 -15.50
CA PRO A 161 19.24 -16.25 -14.95
C PRO A 161 19.15 -16.34 -13.43
N VAL A 162 19.54 -15.31 -12.67
CA VAL A 162 19.39 -15.30 -11.21
C VAL A 162 17.92 -15.42 -10.77
N TYR A 163 16.97 -14.99 -11.62
CA TYR A 163 15.53 -15.01 -11.35
C TYR A 163 14.80 -16.22 -11.96
N ALA A 164 15.52 -17.21 -12.51
CA ALA A 164 14.91 -18.35 -13.22
C ALA A 164 13.91 -19.18 -12.36
N GLY A 165 14.00 -19.10 -11.03
CA GLY A 165 13.11 -19.79 -10.09
C GLY A 165 11.74 -19.13 -9.87
N ALA A 166 11.45 -17.97 -10.46
CA ALA A 166 10.24 -17.19 -10.16
C ALA A 166 8.94 -17.98 -10.37
N LYS A 167 8.79 -18.61 -11.54
CA LYS A 167 7.60 -19.39 -11.89
C LYS A 167 7.36 -20.55 -10.93
N ASP A 168 8.42 -21.19 -10.47
CA ASP A 168 8.36 -22.34 -9.56
C ASP A 168 7.99 -21.88 -8.15
N PHE A 169 8.60 -20.78 -7.69
CA PHE A 169 8.24 -20.14 -6.44
C PHE A 169 6.76 -19.78 -6.38
N PHE A 170 6.24 -19.04 -7.37
CA PHE A 170 4.82 -18.65 -7.38
C PHE A 170 3.89 -19.87 -7.46
N ARG A 171 4.28 -20.91 -8.19
CA ARG A 171 3.53 -22.17 -8.26
C ARG A 171 3.48 -22.89 -6.92
N GLU A 172 4.56 -22.88 -6.16
CA GLU A 172 4.62 -23.48 -4.83
C GLU A 172 3.75 -22.70 -3.82
N ILE A 173 3.86 -21.37 -3.78
CA ILE A 173 3.01 -20.53 -2.92
C ILE A 173 1.54 -20.70 -3.27
N ALA A 174 1.19 -20.67 -4.55
CA ALA A 174 -0.17 -20.87 -5.03
C ALA A 174 -0.73 -22.28 -4.75
N ALA A 175 0.13 -23.30 -4.65
CA ALA A 175 -0.26 -24.66 -4.27
C ALA A 175 -0.48 -24.80 -2.75
N LEU A 176 0.28 -24.07 -1.94
CA LEU A 176 0.09 -24.00 -0.48
C LEU A 176 -1.18 -23.23 -0.11
N TYR A 177 -1.48 -22.16 -0.85
CA TYR A 177 -2.60 -21.25 -0.61
C TYR A 177 -3.52 -21.10 -1.83
N PRO A 178 -4.20 -22.19 -2.25
CA PRO A 178 -4.99 -22.18 -3.47
C PRO A 178 -6.10 -21.14 -3.42
N ASN A 179 -6.05 -20.15 -4.31
CA ASN A 179 -7.03 -19.08 -4.47
C ASN A 179 -7.35 -18.33 -3.16
N ASN A 180 -6.35 -18.13 -2.30
CA ASN A 180 -6.55 -17.48 -1.01
C ASN A 180 -6.80 -15.97 -1.18
N PRO A 181 -7.93 -15.42 -0.70
CA PRO A 181 -8.30 -14.01 -0.90
C PRO A 181 -7.37 -13.01 -0.22
N HIS A 182 -6.53 -13.45 0.72
CA HIS A 182 -5.57 -12.57 1.39
C HIS A 182 -4.36 -12.25 0.50
N ILE A 183 -4.01 -13.12 -0.45
CA ILE A 183 -2.73 -13.06 -1.16
C ILE A 183 -2.85 -12.23 -2.43
N ILE A 184 -1.90 -11.31 -2.62
CA ILE A 184 -1.70 -10.56 -3.85
C ILE A 184 -0.29 -10.89 -4.35
N TYR A 185 -0.14 -11.24 -5.64
CA TYR A 185 1.17 -11.57 -6.21
C TYR A 185 1.79 -10.38 -6.93
N GLU A 186 3.00 -9.98 -6.51
CA GLU A 186 3.83 -8.98 -7.19
C GLU A 186 5.00 -9.69 -7.87
N LEU A 187 4.93 -9.80 -9.21
CA LEU A 187 5.80 -10.70 -9.97
C LEU A 187 7.22 -10.18 -10.17
N ALA A 188 7.41 -8.87 -10.14
CA ALA A 188 8.71 -8.21 -10.23
C ALA A 188 8.61 -6.81 -9.64
N ASN A 189 9.29 -6.58 -8.51
CA ASN A 189 9.37 -5.28 -7.83
C ASN A 189 9.74 -4.12 -8.76
N GLU A 190 10.98 -4.08 -9.25
CA GLU A 190 11.48 -2.92 -10.00
C GLU A 190 12.31 -3.34 -11.21
N PRO A 191 11.65 -3.77 -12.31
CA PRO A 191 12.31 -3.84 -13.61
C PRO A 191 12.96 -2.50 -13.96
N SER A 192 14.27 -2.51 -14.18
CA SER A 192 15.06 -1.27 -14.26
C SER A 192 16.32 -1.42 -15.11
N SER A 193 17.03 -0.32 -15.33
CA SER A 193 18.34 -0.33 -16.01
C SER A 193 19.49 -0.78 -15.12
N ASN A 194 19.22 -1.21 -13.88
CA ASN A 194 20.24 -1.71 -12.96
C ASN A 194 20.95 -2.92 -13.59
N ASN A 195 22.28 -2.85 -13.67
CA ASN A 195 23.12 -3.88 -14.28
C ASN A 195 24.10 -4.52 -13.28
N ASN A 196 23.84 -4.36 -11.97
CA ASN A 196 24.61 -5.03 -10.95
C ASN A 196 24.27 -6.53 -10.93
N GLY A 197 25.25 -7.38 -11.25
CA GLY A 197 25.09 -8.84 -11.24
C GLY A 197 24.45 -9.44 -12.49
N GLY A 198 24.11 -8.64 -13.51
CA GLY A 198 23.47 -9.10 -14.74
C GLY A 198 22.93 -7.94 -15.60
N ALA A 199 22.02 -8.22 -16.53
CA ALA A 199 21.50 -7.20 -17.44
C ALA A 199 20.34 -6.38 -16.82
N GLY A 200 20.27 -5.09 -17.16
CA GLY A 200 19.07 -4.28 -16.94
C GLY A 200 18.24 -4.15 -18.23
N ILE A 201 17.08 -3.52 -18.13
CA ILE A 201 16.19 -3.20 -19.26
C ILE A 201 16.15 -1.70 -19.56
N PRO A 202 15.89 -1.30 -20.82
CA PRO A 202 15.75 0.12 -21.19
C PRO A 202 14.41 0.72 -20.74
N ASN A 203 14.36 2.04 -20.51
CA ASN A 203 13.13 2.77 -20.22
C ASN A 203 12.39 3.17 -21.51
N ASN A 204 11.87 2.18 -22.23
CA ASN A 204 11.12 2.34 -23.48
C ASN A 204 10.19 1.14 -23.71
N GLU A 205 9.58 1.04 -24.90
CA GLU A 205 8.68 -0.07 -25.26
C GLU A 205 9.37 -1.45 -25.22
N GLU A 206 10.66 -1.53 -25.52
CA GLU A 206 11.42 -2.79 -25.49
C GLU A 206 11.59 -3.30 -24.06
N GLY A 207 11.82 -2.39 -23.10
CA GLY A 207 11.83 -2.75 -21.68
C GLY A 207 10.48 -3.23 -21.19
N TRP A 208 9.38 -2.59 -21.60
CA TRP A 208 8.05 -3.09 -21.26
C TRP A 208 7.75 -4.47 -21.87
N LYS A 209 8.16 -4.69 -23.12
CA LYS A 209 8.05 -6.02 -23.77
C LYS A 209 8.81 -7.10 -23.00
N ALA A 210 9.99 -6.78 -22.48
CA ALA A 210 10.76 -7.69 -21.64
C ALA A 210 10.02 -8.07 -20.34
N VAL A 211 9.41 -7.09 -19.66
CA VAL A 211 8.60 -7.35 -18.45
C VAL A 211 7.38 -8.22 -18.77
N LYS A 212 6.68 -7.93 -19.89
CA LYS A 212 5.53 -8.71 -20.33
C LYS A 212 5.89 -10.15 -20.69
N GLU A 213 7.00 -10.35 -21.41
CA GLU A 213 7.53 -11.68 -21.76
C GLU A 213 7.85 -12.52 -20.51
N TYR A 214 8.38 -11.89 -19.46
CA TYR A 214 8.61 -12.53 -18.16
C TYR A 214 7.30 -12.85 -17.42
N ALA A 215 6.36 -11.90 -17.37
CA ALA A 215 5.16 -12.00 -16.53
C ALA A 215 4.09 -12.94 -17.12
N ASP A 216 3.84 -12.89 -18.43
CA ASP A 216 2.74 -13.61 -19.09
C ASP A 216 2.73 -15.12 -18.74
N PRO A 217 3.86 -15.87 -18.80
CA PRO A 217 3.86 -17.30 -18.50
C PRO A 217 3.64 -17.65 -17.01
N ILE A 218 3.85 -16.69 -16.10
CA ILE A 218 3.59 -16.83 -14.66
C ILE A 218 2.11 -16.56 -14.39
N VAL A 219 1.57 -15.47 -14.93
CA VAL A 219 0.14 -15.13 -14.85
C VAL A 219 -0.71 -16.27 -15.42
N GLU A 220 -0.36 -16.77 -16.61
CA GLU A 220 -1.08 -17.89 -17.24
C GLU A 220 -1.06 -19.15 -16.36
N MET A 221 0.07 -19.42 -15.69
CA MET A 221 0.21 -20.56 -14.80
C MET A 221 -0.66 -20.41 -13.55
N LEU A 222 -0.66 -19.24 -12.91
CA LEU A 222 -1.50 -18.95 -11.75
C LEU A 222 -2.98 -19.13 -12.09
N ARG A 223 -3.46 -18.50 -13.18
CA ARG A 223 -4.87 -18.61 -13.62
C ARG A 223 -5.25 -20.06 -13.97
N LYS A 224 -4.40 -20.80 -14.69
CA LYS A 224 -4.64 -22.22 -15.01
C LYS A 224 -4.71 -23.13 -13.77
N SER A 225 -4.11 -22.72 -12.66
CA SER A 225 -4.17 -23.46 -11.39
C SER A 225 -5.43 -23.14 -10.56
N GLY A 226 -6.34 -22.31 -11.07
CA GLY A 226 -7.53 -21.84 -10.34
C GLY A 226 -7.23 -20.73 -9.33
N ASN A 227 -6.01 -20.18 -9.34
CA ASN A 227 -5.73 -18.94 -8.62
C ASN A 227 -6.23 -17.78 -9.49
N ALA A 228 -7.20 -17.04 -8.95
CA ALA A 228 -7.73 -15.85 -9.57
C ALA A 228 -8.67 -16.07 -10.77
N ASP A 229 -9.64 -16.98 -10.60
CA ASP A 229 -10.77 -17.09 -11.54
C ASP A 229 -11.72 -15.88 -11.44
N ASP A 230 -11.96 -15.37 -10.21
CA ASP A 230 -12.87 -14.25 -9.92
C ASP A 230 -12.26 -13.15 -9.02
N ASN A 231 -10.94 -13.19 -8.78
CA ASN A 231 -10.21 -12.21 -7.95
C ASN A 231 -8.93 -11.69 -8.65
N ILE A 232 -8.26 -10.70 -8.04
CA ILE A 232 -7.03 -10.10 -8.59
C ILE A 232 -5.81 -11.01 -8.45
#